data_AF-A0A0G0BHY8-F1
#
_entry.id   AF-A0A0G0BHY8-F1
#
_cell.length_a   1.000
_cell.length_b   1.000
_cell.length_c   1.000
_cell.angle_alpha   90.00
_cell.angle_beta   90.00
_cell.angle_gamma   90.00
#
_symmetry.space_group_name_H-M   'P 1'
#
loop_
_entity.id
_entity.type
_entity.pdbx_description
1 polymer ?
#
loop_
_entity_poly.entity_id
_entity_poly.type
_entity_poly.pdbx_seq_one_letter_code
_entity_poly.pdbx_strand_id
1 'polypeptide(L)'
;MSNINNKIITNKILLTLEILAISVFSIIVFLPTETKAYIESSLYPPYIISKKTNYNPSPTISSIEPNSIDEIRNKTTIIITGSGFTPNSVIRKNNSDRVTIFIDSNHLMVDIYPSDVYNQDKFFLTVFNGEPGGGYSNASIFTIKNNTVISTTNKTINNNTTDIINTNTIETNNTVSTNNIDENYGSLTANALLGSNSFMPNGIVQWIFFVILIVAIIFLWRYVHRSEEVYMSEPMKHA
;
A
#
# COMPACT_ATOMS: atom_id res chain seq x y z
N MET A 1 -6.86 -47.74 -18.57
CA MET A 1 -6.26 -46.63 -19.37
C MET A 1 -7.17 -45.41 -19.58
N SER A 2 -8.48 -45.56 -19.76
CA SER A 2 -9.39 -44.45 -20.16
C SER A 2 -9.62 -43.37 -19.07
N ASN A 3 -9.65 -43.75 -17.78
CA ASN A 3 -10.08 -42.83 -16.71
C ASN A 3 -9.03 -41.77 -16.32
N ILE A 4 -7.73 -42.10 -16.47
CA ILE A 4 -6.61 -41.19 -16.16
C ILE A 4 -6.50 -40.08 -17.20
N ASN A 5 -6.72 -40.41 -18.47
CA ASN A 5 -6.70 -39.44 -19.56
C ASN A 5 -7.82 -38.41 -19.40
N ASN A 6 -9.03 -38.85 -19.02
CA ASN A 6 -10.15 -37.94 -18.78
C ASN A 6 -9.86 -36.96 -17.63
N LYS A 7 -9.28 -37.43 -16.51
CA LYS A 7 -8.96 -36.58 -15.35
C LYS A 7 -7.91 -35.52 -15.68
N ILE A 8 -6.88 -35.87 -16.48
CA ILE A 8 -5.85 -34.93 -16.94
C ILE A 8 -6.45 -33.90 -17.90
N ILE A 9 -7.36 -34.31 -18.78
CA ILE A 9 -8.03 -33.43 -19.73
C ILE A 9 -8.94 -32.43 -18.99
N THR A 10 -9.75 -32.86 -18.03
CA THR A 10 -10.59 -31.95 -17.23
C THR A 10 -9.79 -30.93 -16.43
N ASN A 11 -8.65 -31.33 -15.84
CA ASN A 11 -7.81 -30.39 -15.08
C ASN A 11 -7.11 -29.36 -15.99
N LYS A 12 -6.72 -29.75 -17.21
CA LYS A 12 -6.18 -28.82 -18.20
C LYS A 12 -7.22 -27.82 -18.67
N ILE A 13 -8.46 -28.28 -18.92
CA ILE A 13 -9.58 -27.44 -19.34
C ILE A 13 -9.92 -26.41 -18.25
N LEU A 14 -9.97 -26.82 -16.98
CA LEU A 14 -10.29 -25.93 -15.87
C LEU A 14 -9.22 -24.83 -15.70
N LEU A 15 -7.94 -25.19 -15.76
CA LEU A 15 -6.83 -24.24 -15.67
C LEU A 15 -6.84 -23.24 -16.83
N THR A 16 -7.14 -23.68 -18.05
CA THR A 16 -7.26 -22.77 -19.20
C THR A 16 -8.45 -21.82 -19.08
N LEU A 17 -9.55 -22.26 -18.46
CA LEU A 17 -10.74 -21.42 -18.26
C LEU A 17 -10.49 -20.32 -17.22
N GLU A 18 -9.76 -20.65 -16.14
CA GLU A 18 -9.38 -19.68 -15.11
C GLU A 18 -8.43 -18.61 -15.65
N ILE A 19 -7.42 -18.99 -16.44
CA ILE A 19 -6.49 -18.03 -17.07
C ILE A 19 -7.22 -17.12 -18.06
N LEU A 20 -8.16 -17.66 -18.83
CA LEU A 20 -8.98 -16.87 -19.75
C LEU A 20 -9.87 -15.88 -18.99
N ALA A 21 -10.48 -16.28 -17.88
CA ALA A 21 -11.31 -15.41 -17.03
C ALA A 21 -10.51 -14.25 -16.43
N ILE A 22 -9.28 -14.50 -15.96
CA ILE A 22 -8.39 -13.47 -15.40
C ILE A 22 -7.95 -12.47 -16.49
N SER A 23 -7.67 -12.96 -17.70
CA SER A 23 -7.32 -12.13 -18.87
C SER A 23 -8.47 -11.20 -19.28
N VAL A 24 -9.69 -11.72 -19.38
CA VAL A 24 -10.88 -10.93 -19.74
C VAL A 24 -11.19 -9.86 -18.70
N PHE A 25 -11.05 -10.18 -17.41
CA PHE A 25 -11.29 -9.22 -16.33
C PHE A 25 -10.26 -8.07 -16.34
N SER A 26 -9.01 -8.37 -16.71
CA SER A 26 -7.95 -7.36 -16.84
C SER A 26 -8.22 -6.37 -17.98
N ILE A 27 -8.83 -6.83 -19.08
CA ILE A 27 -9.20 -5.98 -20.21
C ILE A 27 -10.36 -5.03 -19.83
N ILE A 28 -11.41 -5.53 -19.16
CA ILE A 28 -12.58 -4.72 -18.80
C ILE A 28 -12.23 -3.59 -17.81
N VAL A 29 -11.30 -3.82 -16.88
CA VAL A 29 -10.91 -2.82 -15.87
C VAL A 29 -9.96 -1.74 -16.43
N PHE A 30 -9.32 -1.98 -17.58
CA PHE A 30 -8.33 -1.08 -18.18
C PHE A 30 -8.73 -0.46 -19.53
N LEU A 31 -9.96 -0.64 -20.02
CA LEU A 31 -10.41 0.19 -21.13
C LEU A 31 -10.62 1.63 -20.64
N PRO A 32 -9.87 2.63 -21.15
CA PRO A 32 -10.31 4.01 -21.01
C PRO A 32 -11.68 4.11 -21.70
N THR A 33 -12.73 4.45 -20.95
CA THR A 33 -14.03 4.80 -21.54
C THR A 33 -13.92 6.21 -22.13
N GLU A 34 -13.12 6.34 -23.19
CA GLU A 34 -13.24 7.51 -24.05
C GLU A 34 -14.45 7.33 -24.95
N THR A 35 -15.59 7.85 -24.53
CA THR A 35 -16.67 8.17 -25.45
C THR A 35 -16.18 9.29 -26.36
N LYS A 36 -15.60 8.94 -27.52
CA LYS A 36 -15.43 9.93 -28.59
C LYS A 36 -16.82 10.22 -29.14
N ALA A 37 -17.37 11.37 -28.76
CA ALA A 37 -18.54 11.90 -29.44
C ALA A 37 -18.16 12.13 -30.91
N TYR A 38 -18.75 11.34 -31.81
CA TYR A 38 -18.72 11.62 -33.23
C TYR A 38 -19.47 12.93 -33.45
N ILE A 39 -18.77 13.97 -33.90
CA ILE A 39 -19.42 15.15 -34.46
C ILE A 39 -19.70 14.81 -35.91
N GLU A 40 -20.93 14.42 -36.23
CA GLU A 40 -21.40 14.45 -37.61
C GLU A 40 -21.43 15.92 -38.05
N SER A 41 -20.49 16.31 -38.91
CA SER A 41 -20.55 17.60 -39.59
C SER A 41 -21.55 17.49 -40.75
N SER A 42 -22.84 17.61 -40.46
CA SER A 42 -23.84 17.89 -41.49
C SER A 42 -23.68 19.33 -41.96
N LEU A 43 -23.33 19.47 -43.23
CA LEU A 43 -23.12 20.68 -44.01
C LEU A 43 -24.29 21.70 -43.89
N TYR A 44 -24.17 22.72 -43.05
CA TYR A 44 -25.00 23.95 -43.04
C TYR A 44 -24.13 25.16 -42.58
N PRO A 45 -24.47 26.41 -42.98
CA PRO A 45 -23.54 27.54 -43.19
C PRO A 45 -22.92 28.10 -41.90
N PRO A 46 -21.77 28.80 -41.98
CA PRO A 46 -20.89 29.02 -40.83
C PRO A 46 -21.42 30.11 -39.90
N TYR A 47 -22.13 29.71 -38.85
CA TYR A 47 -22.08 30.45 -37.59
C TYR A 47 -20.80 30.02 -36.87
N ILE A 48 -19.79 30.89 -36.85
CA ILE A 48 -18.53 30.67 -36.12
C ILE A 48 -18.82 30.73 -34.62
N ILE A 49 -19.29 29.61 -34.07
CA ILE A 49 -19.19 29.36 -32.62
C ILE A 49 -17.72 29.09 -32.38
N SER A 50 -16.98 30.11 -31.94
CA SER A 50 -15.68 29.92 -31.32
C SER A 50 -15.91 28.94 -30.15
N LYS A 51 -15.63 27.65 -30.39
CA LYS A 51 -15.56 26.64 -29.34
C LYS A 51 -14.39 27.04 -28.45
N LYS A 52 -14.65 27.90 -27.46
CA LYS A 52 -13.70 28.23 -26.42
C LYS A 52 -13.48 26.95 -25.62
N THR A 53 -12.51 26.15 -26.04
CA THR A 53 -11.99 25.05 -25.24
C THR A 53 -11.37 25.69 -24.00
N ASN A 54 -12.04 25.53 -22.86
CA ASN A 54 -11.52 26.00 -21.59
C ASN A 54 -10.39 25.05 -21.19
N TYR A 55 -9.15 25.47 -21.43
CA TYR A 55 -7.97 24.72 -21.02
C TYR A 55 -7.74 24.94 -19.52
N ASN A 56 -7.56 23.85 -18.78
CA ASN A 56 -7.18 23.93 -17.39
C ASN A 56 -5.76 24.53 -17.30
N PRO A 57 -5.52 25.50 -16.41
CA PRO A 57 -4.17 26.00 -16.16
C PRO A 57 -3.27 24.90 -15.57
N SER A 58 -1.96 25.01 -15.77
CA SER A 58 -0.99 24.18 -15.06
C SER A 58 -0.92 24.63 -13.60
N PRO A 59 -1.15 23.73 -12.63
CA PRO A 59 -1.15 24.11 -11.22
C PRO A 59 0.27 24.33 -10.71
N THR A 60 0.45 25.22 -9.73
CA THR A 60 1.71 25.41 -9.01
C THR A 60 1.46 25.46 -7.52
N ILE A 61 2.37 24.88 -6.72
CA ILE A 61 2.33 24.94 -5.26
C ILE A 61 3.39 25.96 -4.81
N SER A 62 2.95 26.97 -4.06
CA SER A 62 3.82 27.98 -3.45
C SER A 62 4.17 27.62 -2.01
N SER A 63 3.21 27.09 -1.24
CA SER A 63 3.44 26.64 0.14
C SER A 63 2.43 25.57 0.56
N ILE A 64 2.79 24.85 1.62
CA ILE A 64 1.90 23.93 2.34
C ILE A 64 1.94 24.30 3.82
N GLU A 65 0.80 24.28 4.49
CA GLU A 65 0.68 24.62 5.91
C GLU A 65 -0.26 23.67 6.65
N PRO A 66 0.19 23.00 7.72
CA PRO A 66 1.59 22.91 8.15
C PRO A 66 2.48 22.20 7.10
N ASN A 67 3.78 22.51 7.08
CA ASN A 67 4.77 21.79 6.25
C ASN A 67 5.49 20.65 7.00
N SER A 68 5.30 20.62 8.32
CA SER A 68 5.84 19.57 9.18
C SER A 68 5.02 19.41 10.46
N ILE A 69 5.05 18.21 11.01
CA ILE A 69 4.43 17.88 12.29
C ILE A 69 5.25 16.80 12.99
N ASP A 70 5.20 16.73 14.32
CA ASP A 70 6.01 15.77 15.08
C ASP A 70 5.48 14.34 14.90
N GLU A 71 4.16 14.17 14.92
CA GLU A 71 3.51 12.88 14.70
C GLU A 71 2.08 13.11 14.16
N ILE A 72 1.57 12.15 13.37
CA ILE A 72 0.18 12.15 12.92
C ILE A 72 -0.57 11.09 13.71
N ARG A 73 -1.14 11.47 14.86
CA ARG A 73 -1.97 10.60 15.71
C ARG A 73 -3.44 10.57 15.30
N ASN A 74 -3.90 11.66 14.70
CA ASN A 74 -5.27 11.91 14.27
C ASN A 74 -5.26 12.54 12.87
N LYS A 75 -6.45 12.79 12.33
CA LYS A 75 -6.62 13.50 11.06
C LYS A 75 -5.95 14.87 11.14
N THR A 76 -5.01 15.14 10.25
CA THR A 76 -4.33 16.42 10.10
C THR A 76 -4.76 17.08 8.81
N THR A 77 -5.31 18.29 8.91
CA THR A 77 -5.70 19.08 7.76
C THR A 77 -4.52 19.93 7.30
N ILE A 78 -4.21 19.85 6.00
CA ILE A 78 -3.16 20.63 5.33
C ILE A 78 -3.81 21.55 4.32
N ILE A 79 -3.42 22.81 4.34
CA ILE A 79 -3.77 23.82 3.35
C ILE A 79 -2.62 23.92 2.34
N ILE A 80 -2.95 23.82 1.06
CA ILE A 80 -2.02 24.01 -0.05
C ILE A 80 -2.32 25.36 -0.68
N THR A 81 -1.33 26.26 -0.67
CA THR A 81 -1.41 27.58 -1.30
C THR A 81 -0.61 27.58 -2.59
N GLY A 82 -1.16 28.17 -3.64
CA GLY A 82 -0.56 28.14 -4.97
C GLY A 82 -1.30 28.95 -6.01
N SER A 83 -1.25 28.50 -7.25
CA SER A 83 -1.98 29.12 -8.36
C SER A 83 -2.39 28.11 -9.42
N GLY A 84 -3.40 28.45 -10.21
CA GLY A 84 -3.91 27.60 -11.27
C GLY A 84 -4.72 26.42 -10.75
N PHE A 85 -5.32 26.48 -9.56
CA PHE A 85 -6.23 25.44 -9.10
C PHE A 85 -7.61 25.60 -9.75
N THR A 86 -8.28 24.47 -9.94
CA THR A 86 -9.61 24.36 -10.56
C THR A 86 -10.51 23.52 -9.64
N PRO A 87 -11.84 23.58 -9.79
CA PRO A 87 -12.75 22.76 -8.98
C PRO A 87 -12.50 21.25 -9.06
N ASN A 88 -11.85 20.78 -10.14
CA ASN A 88 -11.52 19.38 -10.36
C ASN A 88 -10.05 19.05 -10.02
N SER A 89 -9.33 19.96 -9.36
CA SER A 89 -7.95 19.73 -8.93
C SER A 89 -7.88 18.62 -7.87
N VAL A 90 -6.90 17.73 -7.99
CA VAL A 90 -6.69 16.62 -7.07
C VAL A 90 -5.30 16.72 -6.45
N ILE A 91 -5.24 16.79 -5.12
CA ILE A 91 -4.01 16.64 -4.35
C ILE A 91 -3.60 15.17 -4.34
N ARG A 92 -2.32 14.91 -4.60
CA ARG A 92 -1.73 13.57 -4.63
C ARG A 92 -0.57 13.48 -3.66
N LYS A 93 -0.54 12.41 -2.88
CA LYS A 93 0.55 12.05 -1.98
C LYS A 93 1.34 10.90 -2.60
N ASN A 94 2.60 11.13 -2.98
CA ASN A 94 3.43 10.15 -3.72
C ASN A 94 2.65 9.50 -4.89
N ASN A 95 1.97 10.33 -5.71
CA ASN A 95 1.13 9.91 -6.84
C ASN A 95 -0.16 9.13 -6.47
N SER A 96 -0.54 9.06 -5.20
CA SER A 96 -1.84 8.53 -4.76
C SER A 96 -2.81 9.65 -4.47
N ASP A 97 -3.99 9.61 -5.07
CA ASP A 97 -5.01 10.65 -4.94
C ASP A 97 -5.51 10.75 -3.50
N ARG A 98 -5.78 11.97 -3.05
CA ARG A 98 -6.38 12.26 -1.74
C ARG A 98 -7.64 13.10 -1.93
N VAL A 99 -8.58 12.92 -1.01
CA VAL A 99 -9.80 13.74 -0.99
C VAL A 99 -9.40 15.20 -0.86
N THR A 100 -9.75 15.97 -1.89
CA THR A 100 -9.34 17.37 -2.04
C THR A 100 -10.55 18.25 -1.96
N ILE A 101 -10.51 19.26 -1.10
CA ILE A 101 -11.53 20.29 -0.98
C ILE A 101 -11.00 21.53 -1.70
N PHE A 102 -11.65 21.89 -2.79
CA PHE A 102 -11.37 23.13 -3.51
C PHE A 102 -11.98 24.31 -2.74
N ILE A 103 -11.14 25.28 -2.36
CA ILE A 103 -11.58 26.53 -1.73
C ILE A 103 -11.67 27.62 -2.80
N ASP A 104 -10.56 27.88 -3.48
CA ASP A 104 -10.46 28.83 -4.58
C ASP A 104 -9.29 28.47 -5.53
N SER A 105 -9.02 29.31 -6.53
CA SER A 105 -7.95 29.10 -7.52
C SER A 105 -6.53 29.08 -6.95
N ASN A 106 -6.37 29.43 -5.67
CA ASN A 106 -5.11 29.61 -4.97
C ASN A 106 -5.02 28.76 -3.69
N HIS A 107 -6.11 28.15 -3.22
CA HIS A 107 -6.15 27.36 -2.00
C HIS A 107 -6.89 26.03 -2.20
N LEU A 108 -6.24 24.95 -1.78
CA LEU A 108 -6.83 23.62 -1.65
C LEU A 108 -6.63 23.11 -0.23
N MET A 109 -7.50 22.23 0.21
CA MET A 109 -7.40 21.58 1.51
C MET A 109 -7.43 20.06 1.36
N VAL A 110 -6.59 19.38 2.12
CA VAL A 110 -6.50 17.92 2.16
C VAL A 110 -6.37 17.44 3.59
N ASP A 111 -7.01 16.32 3.89
CA ASP A 111 -6.85 15.63 5.16
C ASP A 111 -5.86 14.47 5.00
N ILE A 112 -4.87 14.41 5.88
CA ILE A 112 -3.90 13.31 6.01
C ILE A 112 -4.20 12.52 7.27
N TYR A 113 -4.19 11.19 7.14
CA TYR A 113 -4.51 10.25 8.22
C TYR A 113 -3.25 9.55 8.74
N PRO A 114 -3.25 9.01 9.96
CA PRO A 114 -2.13 8.22 10.49
C PRO A 114 -1.73 7.05 9.58
N SER A 115 -2.71 6.41 8.93
CA SER A 115 -2.49 5.33 7.95
C SER A 115 -1.71 5.77 6.72
N ASP A 116 -1.72 7.07 6.40
CA ASP A 116 -0.97 7.59 5.26
C ASP A 116 0.53 7.57 5.51
N VAL A 117 0.98 7.53 6.77
CA VAL A 117 2.38 7.81 7.10
C VAL A 117 3.09 6.68 7.83
N TYR A 118 2.57 5.48 7.71
CA TYR A 118 3.19 4.30 8.28
C TYR A 118 4.62 4.13 7.73
N ASN A 119 5.63 4.19 8.62
CA ASN A 119 7.07 4.11 8.33
C ASN A 119 7.62 5.15 7.33
N GLN A 120 7.06 6.37 7.28
CA GLN A 120 7.59 7.45 6.42
C GLN A 120 7.86 8.73 7.21
N ASP A 121 9.10 9.20 7.20
CA ASP A 121 9.48 10.47 7.85
C ASP A 121 9.24 11.69 6.94
N LYS A 122 8.91 11.45 5.67
CA LYS A 122 8.60 12.48 4.68
C LYS A 122 7.80 11.92 3.50
N PHE A 123 7.01 12.78 2.86
CA PHE A 123 6.32 12.47 1.61
C PHE A 123 6.17 13.71 0.72
N PHE A 124 5.90 13.49 -0.57
CA PHE A 124 5.68 14.56 -1.53
C PHE A 124 4.19 14.75 -1.79
N LEU A 125 3.80 16.02 -1.84
CA LEU A 125 2.49 16.48 -2.28
C LEU A 125 2.60 17.14 -3.65
N THR A 126 1.72 16.77 -4.57
CA THR A 126 1.52 17.41 -5.87
C THR A 126 0.04 17.71 -6.08
N VAL A 127 -0.27 18.67 -6.93
CA VAL A 127 -1.64 18.94 -7.41
C VAL A 127 -1.72 18.54 -8.87
N PHE A 128 -2.81 17.85 -9.24
CA PHE A 128 -3.12 17.47 -10.61
C PHE A 128 -4.37 18.19 -11.10
N ASN A 129 -4.28 18.81 -12.27
CA ASN A 129 -5.42 19.30 -13.04
C ASN A 129 -5.61 18.43 -14.28
N GLY A 130 -6.84 17.98 -14.54
CA GLY A 130 -7.16 17.13 -15.68
C GLY A 130 -7.02 17.82 -17.04
N GLU A 131 -7.16 17.04 -18.11
CA GLU A 131 -7.22 17.54 -19.47
C GLU A 131 -8.54 18.27 -19.77
N PRO A 132 -8.59 19.16 -20.79
CA PRO A 132 -7.50 19.59 -21.66
C PRO A 132 -6.56 20.62 -21.02
N GLY A 133 -5.26 20.54 -21.33
CA GLY A 133 -4.23 21.42 -20.74
C GLY A 133 -3.67 20.79 -19.46
N GLY A 134 -3.90 21.43 -18.32
CA GLY A 134 -3.67 20.87 -16.99
C GLY A 134 -2.25 20.31 -16.79
N GLY A 135 -2.15 19.26 -15.98
CA GLY A 135 -0.89 18.60 -15.62
C GLY A 135 -0.63 18.57 -14.11
N TYR A 136 0.60 18.22 -13.75
CA TYR A 136 1.06 18.19 -12.36
C TYR A 136 1.77 19.48 -11.98
N SER A 137 1.64 19.86 -10.71
CA SER A 137 2.46 20.92 -10.11
C SER A 137 3.88 20.46 -9.82
N ASN A 138 4.71 21.40 -9.37
CA ASN A 138 5.92 21.07 -8.60
C ASN A 138 5.58 20.23 -7.36
N ALA A 139 6.52 19.41 -6.91
CA ALA A 139 6.40 18.64 -5.68
C ALA A 139 6.75 19.50 -4.46
N SER A 140 5.89 19.48 -3.45
CA SER A 140 6.14 20.06 -2.14
C SER A 140 6.41 18.96 -1.12
N ILE A 141 7.42 19.13 -0.26
CA ILE A 141 7.79 18.13 0.76
C ILE A 141 7.03 18.41 2.06
N PHE A 142 6.40 17.38 2.60
CA PHE A 142 5.89 17.37 3.96
C PHE A 142 6.78 16.46 4.83
N THR A 143 7.21 16.96 5.99
CA THR A 143 8.16 16.27 6.88
C THR A 143 7.50 15.89 8.19
N ILE A 144 7.76 14.68 8.67
CA ILE A 144 7.35 14.24 10.00
C ILE A 144 8.58 14.18 10.89
N LYS A 145 8.57 15.00 11.94
CA LYS A 145 9.69 15.14 12.86
C LYS A 145 9.58 14.04 13.90
N ASN A 146 10.29 12.94 13.68
CA ASN A 146 10.48 11.98 14.76
C ASN A 146 11.30 12.65 15.87
N ASN A 147 10.63 13.07 16.94
CA ASN A 147 11.31 13.40 18.18
C ASN A 147 11.81 12.09 18.78
N THR A 148 13.00 11.65 18.36
CA THR A 148 13.72 10.57 19.03
C THR A 148 14.08 11.07 20.42
N VAL A 149 13.24 10.76 21.40
CA VAL A 149 13.59 10.96 22.81
C VAL A 149 14.70 9.97 23.11
N ILE A 150 15.94 10.44 23.18
CA ILE A 150 17.05 9.64 23.67
C ILE A 150 16.85 9.54 25.19
N SER A 151 16.19 8.48 25.63
CA SER A 151 16.15 8.11 27.04
C SER A 151 17.54 7.61 27.44
N THR A 152 18.36 8.49 27.98
CA THR A 152 19.59 8.09 28.68
C THR A 152 19.19 7.47 30.02
N THR A 153 18.92 6.17 30.01
CA THR A 153 18.71 5.41 31.26
C THR A 153 20.07 5.21 31.92
N ASN A 154 20.50 6.15 32.76
CA ASN A 154 21.65 5.95 33.65
C ASN A 154 21.29 4.83 34.63
N LYS A 155 21.54 3.58 34.25
CA LYS A 155 21.46 2.44 35.17
C LYS A 155 22.66 2.55 36.11
N THR A 156 22.44 3.06 37.32
CA THR A 156 23.43 2.96 38.39
C THR A 156 23.61 1.48 38.74
N ILE A 157 24.65 0.86 38.20
CA ILE A 157 25.09 -0.47 38.59
C ILE A 157 25.89 -0.30 39.90
N ASN A 158 25.25 -0.53 41.05
CA ASN A 158 25.97 -0.69 42.31
C ASN A 158 26.59 -2.08 42.36
N ASN A 159 27.63 -2.32 41.57
CA ASN A 159 28.51 -3.46 41.77
C ASN A 159 29.89 -2.91 42.14
N ASN A 160 30.38 -3.30 43.32
CA ASN A 160 31.79 -3.16 43.68
C ASN A 160 32.65 -4.03 42.74
N THR A 161 32.82 -3.61 41.49
CA THR A 161 33.95 -3.96 40.62
C THR A 161 33.92 -3.03 39.41
N THR A 162 35.05 -2.38 39.20
CA THR A 162 35.35 -1.43 38.14
C THR A 162 35.06 -2.01 36.75
N ASP A 163 34.04 -1.51 36.06
CA ASP A 163 33.98 -1.39 34.58
C ASP A 163 32.75 -0.56 34.19
N ILE A 164 32.99 0.69 33.75
CA ILE A 164 31.96 1.58 33.23
C ILE A 164 31.82 1.29 31.73
N ILE A 165 30.80 0.54 31.34
CA ILE A 165 30.42 0.41 29.93
C ILE A 165 29.31 1.43 29.65
N ASN A 166 29.65 2.57 29.06
CA ASN A 166 28.67 3.48 28.47
C ASN A 166 28.10 2.83 27.20
N THR A 167 26.92 2.21 27.29
CA THR A 167 26.16 1.80 26.11
C THR A 167 25.13 2.87 25.78
N ASN A 168 25.40 3.67 24.75
CA ASN A 168 24.39 4.55 24.15
C ASN A 168 23.42 3.70 23.33
N THR A 169 22.37 3.17 23.95
CA THR A 169 21.25 2.55 23.24
C THR A 169 20.24 3.63 22.87
N ILE A 170 20.09 3.91 21.57
CA ILE A 170 19.07 4.80 21.04
C ILE A 170 17.73 4.07 21.15
N GLU A 171 16.95 4.36 22.20
CA GLU A 171 15.57 3.89 22.33
C GLU A 171 14.69 4.68 21.34
N THR A 172 14.21 4.01 20.30
CA THR A 172 13.07 4.49 19.52
C THR A 172 11.80 4.13 20.32
N ASN A 173 11.00 5.14 20.68
CA ASN A 173 9.83 4.99 21.53
C ASN A 173 8.87 3.88 21.05
N ASN A 174 8.96 2.71 21.67
CA ASN A 174 7.81 1.83 21.79
C ASN A 174 7.94 0.91 23.02
N THR A 175 7.77 1.46 24.23
CA THR A 175 7.58 0.64 25.43
C THR A 175 6.64 1.32 26.42
N VAL A 176 5.44 0.75 26.51
CA VAL A 176 4.60 0.79 27.71
C VAL A 176 5.41 0.23 28.89
N SER A 177 5.45 0.97 30.00
CA SER A 177 5.98 0.48 31.27
C SER A 177 5.19 -0.73 31.77
N THR A 178 5.86 -1.83 32.07
CA THR A 178 5.37 -2.82 33.04
C THR A 178 6.50 -3.21 33.98
N ASN A 179 6.67 -2.41 35.04
CA ASN A 179 7.35 -2.88 36.24
C ASN A 179 6.32 -3.60 37.11
N ASN A 180 6.10 -4.88 36.88
CA ASN A 180 5.84 -5.79 37.98
C ASN A 180 6.17 -7.22 37.56
N ILE A 181 6.96 -7.87 38.41
CA ILE A 181 7.35 -9.27 38.29
C ILE A 181 6.11 -10.06 38.71
N ASP A 182 5.30 -10.49 37.75
CA ASP A 182 4.40 -11.62 37.96
C ASP A 182 4.31 -12.43 36.67
N GLU A 183 4.61 -13.71 36.86
CA GLU A 183 4.52 -14.87 35.98
C GLU A 183 3.86 -14.65 34.61
N ASN A 184 4.63 -14.81 33.53
CA ASN A 184 4.27 -15.61 32.34
C ASN A 184 5.34 -15.38 31.25
N TYR A 185 6.04 -16.42 30.81
CA TYR A 185 6.98 -16.38 29.68
C TYR A 185 6.31 -16.11 28.30
N GLY A 186 5.08 -15.56 28.28
CA GLY A 186 4.29 -15.30 27.08
C GLY A 186 4.48 -13.94 26.43
N SER A 187 5.20 -12.99 27.05
CA SER A 187 5.23 -11.59 26.56
C SER A 187 6.41 -11.24 25.65
N LEU A 188 7.50 -12.02 25.65
CA LEU A 188 8.62 -11.82 24.71
C LEU A 188 8.41 -12.53 23.36
N THR A 189 7.53 -13.53 23.31
CA THR A 189 7.30 -14.38 22.14
C THR A 189 6.06 -13.97 21.34
N ALA A 190 4.98 -13.54 21.99
CA ALA A 190 3.72 -13.22 21.32
C ALA A 190 3.83 -12.03 20.35
N ASN A 191 4.59 -11.00 20.72
CA ASN A 191 4.76 -9.79 19.89
C ASN A 191 5.83 -9.95 18.79
N ALA A 192 6.71 -10.94 18.89
CA ALA A 192 7.77 -11.17 17.90
C ALA A 192 7.29 -11.94 16.66
N LEU A 193 6.18 -12.69 16.78
CA LEU A 193 5.59 -13.48 15.70
C LEU A 193 4.42 -12.76 15.00
N LEU A 194 3.53 -12.09 15.76
CA LEU A 194 2.30 -11.48 15.24
C LEU A 194 2.07 -10.01 15.65
N GLY A 195 2.95 -9.41 16.47
CA GLY A 195 2.87 -8.02 16.91
C GLY A 195 3.43 -7.01 15.90
N SER A 196 3.20 -5.72 16.15
CA SER A 196 3.66 -4.60 15.29
C SER A 196 5.19 -4.50 15.12
N ASN A 197 5.96 -5.18 15.97
CA ASN A 197 7.42 -5.25 15.94
C ASN A 197 7.91 -6.67 15.59
N SER A 198 7.08 -7.48 14.92
CA SER A 198 7.44 -8.86 14.56
C SER A 198 8.62 -8.91 13.60
N PHE A 199 9.36 -10.03 13.62
CA PHE A 199 10.39 -10.33 12.62
C PHE A 199 9.82 -10.44 11.19
N MET A 200 8.50 -10.51 11.06
CA MET A 200 7.82 -10.50 9.77
C MET A 200 7.71 -9.05 9.23
N PRO A 201 8.29 -8.76 8.05
CA PRO A 201 8.21 -7.43 7.45
C PRO A 201 6.75 -7.05 7.16
N ASN A 202 6.38 -5.79 7.41
CA ASN A 202 5.02 -5.27 7.23
C ASN A 202 4.74 -4.86 5.76
N GLY A 203 3.46 -4.65 5.43
CA GLY A 203 3.05 -4.20 4.10
C GLY A 203 3.16 -5.29 3.02
N ILE A 204 3.56 -4.92 1.79
CA ILE A 204 3.50 -5.84 0.64
C ILE A 204 4.42 -7.06 0.81
N VAL A 205 5.53 -6.91 1.54
CA VAL A 205 6.47 -8.00 1.83
C VAL A 205 5.81 -9.05 2.74
N GLN A 206 4.95 -8.64 3.68
CA GLN A 206 4.17 -9.55 4.52
C GLN A 206 3.24 -10.43 3.69
N TRP A 207 2.51 -9.81 2.77
CA TRP A 207 1.58 -10.50 1.88
C TRP A 207 2.29 -11.50 0.98
N ILE A 208 3.50 -11.17 0.51
CA ILE A 208 4.35 -12.08 -0.27
C ILE A 208 4.75 -13.30 0.58
N PHE A 209 5.21 -13.11 1.82
CA PHE A 209 5.54 -14.23 2.71
C PHE A 209 4.33 -15.10 3.04
N PHE A 210 3.16 -14.50 3.24
CA PHE A 210 1.92 -15.22 3.54
C PHE A 210 1.49 -16.12 2.37
N VAL A 211 1.56 -15.60 1.14
CA VAL A 211 1.28 -16.39 -0.06
C VAL A 211 2.26 -17.55 -0.22
N ILE A 212 3.56 -17.30 -0.01
CA ILE A 212 4.59 -18.35 -0.05
C ILE A 212 4.32 -19.44 0.99
N LEU A 213 3.94 -19.04 2.21
CA LEU A 213 3.63 -19.96 3.31
C LEU A 213 2.42 -20.84 2.99
N ILE A 214 1.34 -20.26 2.44
CA ILE A 214 0.15 -21.01 2.00
C ILE A 214 0.53 -22.04 0.94
N VAL A 215 1.31 -21.63 -0.08
CA VAL A 215 1.77 -22.55 -1.14
C VAL A 215 2.61 -23.69 -0.57
N ALA A 216 3.51 -23.39 0.39
CA ALA A 216 4.32 -24.41 1.06
C ALA A 216 3.47 -25.42 1.83
N ILE A 217 2.42 -24.96 2.54
CA ILE A 217 1.48 -25.83 3.27
C ILE A 217 0.73 -26.74 2.30
N ILE A 218 0.23 -26.21 1.18
CA ILE A 218 -0.45 -27.01 0.16
C ILE A 218 0.50 -28.06 -0.41
N PHE A 219 1.76 -27.69 -0.67
CA PHE A 219 2.77 -28.60 -1.21
C PHE A 219 3.12 -29.70 -0.21
N LEU A 220 3.28 -29.37 1.07
CA LEU A 220 3.51 -30.31 2.17
C LEU A 220 2.33 -31.26 2.35
N TRP A 221 1.10 -30.74 2.32
CA TRP A 221 -0.11 -31.57 2.41
C TRP A 221 -0.19 -32.56 1.25
N ARG A 222 0.08 -32.09 0.03
CA ARG A 222 0.15 -32.94 -1.17
C ARG A 222 1.30 -33.94 -1.13
N TYR A 223 2.44 -33.58 -0.54
CA TYR A 223 3.60 -34.46 -0.38
C TYR A 223 3.32 -35.58 0.62
N VAL A 224 2.74 -35.25 1.78
CA VAL A 224 2.38 -36.23 2.82
C VAL A 224 1.27 -37.18 2.35
N HIS A 225 0.28 -36.67 1.61
CA HIS A 225 -0.84 -37.47 1.11
C HIS A 225 -0.58 -38.04 -0.29
N ARG A 226 0.66 -37.98 -0.78
CA ARG A 226 1.04 -38.74 -1.97
C ARG A 226 1.09 -40.20 -1.57
N SER A 227 -0.08 -40.84 -1.63
CA SER A 227 -0.28 -42.27 -1.40
C SER A 227 0.84 -43.04 -2.07
N GLU A 228 1.58 -43.81 -1.26
CA GLU A 228 2.35 -44.93 -1.77
C GLU A 228 1.37 -45.79 -2.57
N GLU A 229 1.44 -45.74 -3.89
CA GLU A 229 0.89 -46.82 -4.68
C GLU A 229 1.84 -48.00 -4.45
N VAL A 230 1.59 -48.71 -3.34
CA VAL A 230 2.19 -49.99 -3.05
C VAL A 230 1.73 -50.93 -4.16
N TYR A 231 2.65 -51.18 -5.08
CA TYR A 231 2.60 -52.29 -5.99
C TYR A 231 2.38 -53.59 -5.20
N MET A 232 1.66 -54.52 -5.84
CA MET A 232 1.42 -55.92 -5.47
C MET A 232 0.12 -56.20 -4.71
N SER A 233 -0.90 -56.61 -5.45
CA SER A 233 -1.61 -57.85 -5.10
C SER A 233 -1.74 -58.69 -6.37
N GLU A 234 -1.00 -59.81 -6.38
CA GLU A 234 -1.01 -60.87 -7.37
C GLU A 234 -2.45 -61.31 -7.71
N PRO A 235 -2.74 -61.70 -8.96
CA PRO A 235 -4.00 -62.39 -9.23
C PRO A 235 -3.96 -63.74 -8.49
N MET A 236 -4.75 -63.84 -7.42
CA MET A 236 -5.03 -65.12 -6.78
C MET A 236 -5.60 -66.08 -7.84
N LYS A 237 -4.95 -67.22 -7.99
CA LYS A 237 -5.49 -68.40 -8.66
C LYS A 237 -6.88 -68.69 -8.09
N HIS A 238 -7.84 -69.00 -8.96
CA HIS A 238 -9.05 -69.87 -8.83
C HIS A 238 -10.02 -69.40 -9.94
N ALA A 239 -10.61 -70.22 -10.82
CA ALA A 239 -10.75 -71.68 -10.92
C ALA A 239 -10.71 -72.10 -12.39
#